data_AF-F9VE19-F1
#
_entry.id   AF-F9VE19-F1
#
_cell.length_a   1.000
_cell.length_b   1.000
_cell.length_c   1.000
_cell.angle_alpha   90.00
_cell.angle_beta   90.00
_cell.angle_gamma   90.00
#
_symmetry.space_group_name_H-M   'P 1'
#
loop_
_entity.id
_entity.type
_entity.pdbx_description
1 polymer ?
#
loop_
_entity_poly.entity_id
_entity_poly.type
_entity_poly.pdbx_seq_one_letter_code
_entity_poly.pdbx_strand_id
1 'polypeptide(L)' 'MVDRSYSPYESIRNYHDRGMMKWSAFATGELTEALKKYTEEQLIEDSIDNRYRDSYDEEW' A
#
# COMPACT_ATOMS: atom_id res chain seq x y z
N MET A 1 7.18 -4.32 -13.51
CA MET A 1 7.94 -3.27 -14.22
C MET A 1 7.59 -3.39 -15.69
N VAL A 2 7.06 -2.34 -16.32
CA VAL A 2 6.68 -2.38 -17.74
C VAL A 2 7.92 -2.19 -18.59
N ASP A 3 8.21 -3.09 -19.52
CA ASP A 3 9.29 -2.90 -20.49
C ASP A 3 8.91 -1.79 -21.47
N ARG A 4 9.79 -0.82 -21.63
CA ARG A 4 9.62 0.35 -22.50
C ARG A 4 10.73 0.47 -23.53
N SER A 5 11.57 -0.57 -23.68
CA SER A 5 12.73 -0.61 -24.59
C SER A 5 12.41 -0.28 -26.04
N TYR A 6 11.16 -0.50 -26.46
CA TYR A 6 10.64 -0.20 -27.80
C TYR A 6 10.46 1.30 -28.10
N SER A 7 10.47 2.18 -27.10
CA SER A 7 10.23 3.61 -27.31
C SER A 7 11.44 4.29 -27.97
N PRO A 8 11.24 5.09 -29.04
CA PRO A 8 12.32 5.86 -29.66
C PRO A 8 12.86 6.96 -28.76
N TYR A 9 12.08 7.40 -27.76
CA TYR A 9 12.48 8.41 -26.79
C TYR A 9 13.19 7.77 -25.61
N GLU A 10 14.45 8.17 -25.37
CA GLU A 10 15.28 7.73 -24.25
C GLU A 10 14.63 8.06 -22.89
N SER A 11 13.99 9.22 -22.78
CA SER A 11 13.30 9.68 -21.58
C SER A 11 12.21 8.70 -21.11
N ILE A 12 11.55 8.00 -22.03
CA ILE A 12 10.49 7.02 -21.74
C ILE A 12 11.10 5.66 -21.36
N ARG A 13 12.17 5.25 -22.04
CA ARG A 13 12.90 3.99 -21.75
C ARG A 13 13.47 4.01 -20.33
N ASN A 14 14.01 5.14 -19.93
CA ASN A 14 14.64 5.34 -18.63
C ASN A 14 13.67 5.94 -17.58
N TYR A 15 12.37 6.07 -17.90
CA TYR A 15 11.41 6.63 -16.97
C TYR A 15 11.22 5.71 -15.77
N HIS A 16 11.75 6.13 -14.62
CA HIS A 16 11.40 5.56 -13.34
C HIS A 16 10.14 6.24 -12.81
N ASP A 17 9.09 5.45 -12.62
CA ASP A 17 7.85 5.94 -12.03
C ASP A 17 8.13 6.37 -10.58
N ARG A 18 8.04 7.67 -10.33
CA ARG A 18 8.21 8.26 -9.00
C ARG A 18 6.95 8.14 -8.14
N GLY A 19 5.85 7.58 -8.68
CA GLY A 19 4.64 7.28 -7.90
C GLY A 19 4.90 6.32 -6.74
N MET A 20 5.99 5.55 -6.77
CA MET A 20 6.47 4.72 -5.66
C MET A 20 7.52 5.42 -4.77
N MET A 21 7.68 6.74 -4.85
CA MET A 21 8.45 7.44 -3.82
C MET A 21 7.69 7.32 -2.49
N LYS A 22 8.32 6.67 -1.50
CA LYS A 22 7.81 6.65 -0.13
C LYS A 22 7.92 8.07 0.44
N TRP A 23 6.84 8.85 0.30
CA TRP A 23 6.72 10.21 0.84
C TRP A 23 6.75 10.26 2.38
N SER A 24 6.79 9.11 3.03
CA SER A 24 6.85 8.96 4.48
C SER A 24 7.98 9.75 5.14
N ALA A 25 9.12 9.95 4.46
CA ALA A 25 10.24 10.74 4.99
C ALA A 25 9.96 12.26 5.08
N PHE A 26 8.92 12.75 4.42
CA PHE A 26 8.46 14.15 4.46
C PHE A 26 7.15 14.32 5.24
N ALA A 27 6.64 13.26 5.86
CA ALA A 27 5.43 13.33 6.66
C ALA A 27 5.72 14.13 7.94
N THR A 28 4.93 15.17 8.19
CA THR A 28 4.95 15.88 9.47
C THR A 28 4.43 14.96 10.59
N GLY A 29 4.68 15.34 11.86
CA GLY A 29 4.24 14.55 13.01
C GLY A 29 2.74 14.23 12.98
N GLU A 30 1.91 15.21 12.62
CA GLU A 30 0.44 15.05 12.49
C GLU A 30 0.06 14.01 11.42
N LEU A 31 0.77 13.99 10.29
CA LEU A 31 0.50 13.07 9.18
C LEU A 31 0.93 11.64 9.53
N THR A 32 2.00 11.52 10.33
CA THR A 32 2.47 10.24 10.86
C THR A 32 1.49 9.65 11.88
N GLU A 33 0.91 10.48 12.75
CA GLU A 33 -0.13 10.06 13.70
C GLU A 33 -1.42 9.66 12.99
N ALA A 34 -1.85 10.41 11.97
CA ALA A 34 -3.01 10.07 11.15
C ALA A 34 -2.82 8.72 10.42
N LEU A 35 -1.63 8.50 9.83
CA LEU A 35 -1.28 7.21 9.22
C LEU A 35 -1.32 6.07 10.23
N LYS A 36 -0.80 6.29 11.43
CA LYS A 36 -0.80 5.27 12.49
C LYS A 36 -2.23 4.87 12.88
N LYS A 37 -3.12 5.85 13.08
CA LYS A 37 -4.54 5.58 13.38
C LYS A 37 -5.21 4.80 12.26
N TYR A 38 -5.01 5.22 11.01
CA TYR A 38 -5.56 4.52 9.84
C TYR A 38 -5.08 3.07 9.77
N THR A 39 -3.79 2.81 10.03
CA THR A 39 -3.27 1.43 10.02
C THR A 39 -3.81 0.60 11.17
N GLU A 40 -4.02 1.17 12.36
CA GLU A 40 -4.61 0.45 13.49
C GLU A 40 -6.07 0.06 13.21
N GLU A 41 -6.86 0.96 12.59
CA GLU A 41 -8.24 0.69 12.18
C GLU A 41 -8.33 -0.44 11.14
N GLN A 42 -7.46 -0.42 10.13
CA GLN A 42 -7.39 -1.48 9.11
C GLN A 42 -7.00 -2.84 9.72
N LEU A 43 -6.02 -2.87 10.61
CA LEU A 43 -5.63 -4.12 11.29
C LEU A 43 -6.75 -4.69 12.15
N ILE A 44 -7.54 -3.82 12.79
CA ILE A 44 -8.72 -4.24 13.56
C ILE A 44 -9.77 -4.82 12.61
N GLU A 45 -10.09 -4.14 11.51
CA GLU A 45 -11.04 -4.60 10.50
C GLU A 45 -10.64 -5.95 9.91
N ASP A 46 -9.39 -6.10 9.49
CA ASP A 46 -8.82 -7.35 8.99
C ASP A 46 -8.87 -8.46 10.04
N SER A 47 -8.60 -8.15 11.32
CA SER A 47 -8.67 -9.15 12.40
C SER A 47 -10.10 -9.63 12.67
N ILE A 48 -11.07 -8.73 12.50
CA ILE A 48 -12.49 -9.04 12.65
C ILE A 48 -12.95 -9.91 11.48
N ASP A 49 -12.59 -9.57 10.24
CA ASP A 49 -12.92 -10.37 9.04
C ASP A 49 -12.35 -11.78 9.13
N ASN A 50 -11.09 -11.91 9.58
CA ASN A 50 -10.46 -13.21 9.79
C ASN A 50 -11.17 -14.02 10.88
N ARG A 51 -11.56 -13.40 12.01
CA ARG A 51 -12.34 -14.08 13.06
C ARG A 51 -13.68 -14.57 12.54
N TYR A 52 -14.37 -13.76 11.74
CA TYR A 52 -15.63 -14.19 11.13
C TYR A 52 -15.41 -15.36 10.17
N ARG A 53 -14.36 -15.32 9.34
CA ARG A 53 -13.99 -16.44 8.47
C ARG A 53 -13.76 -17.73 9.25
N ASP A 54 -12.95 -17.68 10.30
CA ASP A 54 -12.67 -18.85 11.15
C ASP A 54 -13.95 -19.43 11.78
N SER A 55 -14.91 -18.57 12.17
CA SER A 55 -16.19 -19.03 12.73
C SER A 55 -17.07 -19.80 11.74
N TYR A 56 -16.98 -19.51 10.43
CA TYR A 56 -17.72 -20.26 9.41
C TYR A 56 -17.06 -21.59 9.07
N ASP A 57 -15.73 -21.69 9.22
CA ASP A 57 -14.98 -22.93 8.98
C ASP A 57 -15.14 -23.93 10.14
N GLU A 58 -15.45 -23.49 11.36
CA GLU A 58 -15.71 -24.34 12.54
C GLU A 58 -17.14 -24.96 12.59
N GLU A 59 -18.09 -24.48 11.78
CA GLU A 59 -19.49 -24.95 11.78
C GLU A 59 -19.76 -26.17 10.86
N TRP A 60 -18.72 -26.75 10.23
CA TRP A 60 -18.79 -27.95 9.38
C TRP A 60 -17.86 -29.08 9.85
#